data_AF-A0A0P6V880-F1
#
_entry.id   AF-A0A0P6V880-F1
#
_cell.length_a   1.000
_cell.length_b   1.000
_cell.length_c   1.000
_cell.angle_alpha   90.00
_cell.angle_beta   90.00
_cell.angle_gamma   90.00
#
_symmetry.space_group_name_H-M   'P 1'
#
loop_
_entity.id
_entity.type
_entity.pdbx_description
1 polymer ?
#
loop_
_entity_poly.entity_id
_entity_poly.type
_entity_poly.pdbx_seq_one_letter_code
_entity_poly.pdbx_strand_id
1 'polypeptide(L)'
;MRLGLLPAGIAIALTPAFAANAQEQSAPSTTTLDRIEITGSRIRSVDVETAQPVFTVTQQDIQKSGLVSVGDILQNLSIAGTQTYSKAAVLTSNPEQGGQYVNLYNLGENRTLVLVNGKRWTSSLAGLSDMSTIPSSLIERIEVLKDGASAIYGSDAVAGVVNIILRKNYDGAEASAYFGQNGRGDGSKEQYSFTAGTTTDRASLVFGVNYTQEDPVWAKDRVLTRYSSGPNHIEDGLSATGPWGRFTSGGESYVLNHTGSFDGKGVGADSRDLANYHNDITTDDYYNSIDQMMLQQRRPPDFE
;
A
#
# COMPACT_ATOMS: atom_id res chain seq x y z
N MET A 1 -2.48 -29.21 15.28
CA MET A 1 -2.18 -30.65 15.43
C MET A 1 -2.55 -31.06 16.85
N ARG A 2 -3.73 -31.67 17.04
CA ARG A 2 -4.25 -32.15 18.33
C ARG A 2 -4.52 -33.64 18.14
N LEU A 3 -3.85 -34.50 18.92
CA LEU A 3 -3.93 -35.95 18.78
C LEU A 3 -4.72 -36.51 19.99
N GLY A 4 -5.91 -37.03 19.75
CA GLY A 4 -6.75 -37.71 20.74
C GLY A 4 -6.89 -39.18 20.39
N LEU A 5 -6.50 -40.07 21.32
CA LEU A 5 -6.67 -41.52 21.21
C LEU A 5 -8.12 -41.93 21.46
N LEU A 6 -8.63 -42.83 20.62
CA LEU A 6 -9.89 -43.58 20.77
C LEU A 6 -9.56 -45.05 21.06
N PRO A 7 -10.29 -45.74 21.96
CA PRO A 7 -10.36 -47.19 21.95
C PRO A 7 -11.67 -47.67 21.30
N ALA A 8 -11.54 -48.74 20.51
CA ALA A 8 -12.59 -49.46 19.82
C ALA A 8 -13.46 -50.31 20.77
N GLY A 9 -14.75 -50.44 20.45
CA GLY A 9 -15.70 -51.35 21.11
C GLY A 9 -16.63 -51.99 20.08
N ILE A 10 -16.67 -53.32 20.09
CA ILE A 10 -17.32 -54.23 19.12
C ILE A 10 -18.78 -54.52 19.51
N ALA A 11 -19.65 -54.54 18.49
CA ALA A 11 -20.89 -55.31 18.23
C ALA A 11 -21.91 -55.61 19.35
N ILE A 12 -23.21 -55.51 19.01
CA ILE A 12 -24.17 -56.62 18.91
C ILE A 12 -25.52 -56.08 18.39
N ALA A 13 -26.05 -56.76 17.36
CA ALA A 13 -27.36 -56.53 16.78
C ALA A 13 -28.43 -57.38 17.52
N LEU A 14 -29.58 -56.78 17.81
CA LEU A 14 -30.83 -57.48 18.12
C LEU A 14 -32.02 -56.63 17.64
N THR A 15 -32.75 -57.12 16.64
CA THR A 15 -34.16 -56.79 16.41
C THR A 15 -35.00 -57.96 16.95
N PRO A 16 -36.24 -57.70 17.43
CA PRO A 16 -37.37 -57.96 16.54
C PRO A 16 -38.63 -57.06 16.74
N ALA A 17 -39.46 -57.11 15.69
CA ALA A 17 -40.92 -57.10 15.67
C ALA A 17 -41.68 -55.81 16.04
N PHE A 18 -42.30 -55.18 15.02
CA PHE A 18 -43.74 -54.87 15.04
C PHE A 18 -44.34 -54.98 13.64
N ALA A 19 -45.61 -55.38 13.62
CA ALA A 19 -46.37 -55.95 12.53
C ALA A 19 -46.88 -54.93 11.49
N ALA A 20 -47.22 -55.49 10.32
CA ALA A 20 -47.77 -54.82 9.16
C ALA A 20 -49.19 -54.25 9.37
N ASN A 21 -49.43 -53.10 8.74
CA ASN A 21 -50.69 -52.83 8.04
C ASN A 21 -50.41 -52.06 6.74
N ALA A 22 -50.79 -52.70 5.64
CA ALA A 22 -51.11 -52.19 4.30
C ALA A 22 -52.16 -51.05 4.39
N GLN A 23 -52.40 -50.14 3.44
CA GLN A 23 -51.92 -49.81 2.10
C GLN A 23 -52.74 -48.56 1.70
N GLU A 24 -52.17 -47.54 1.04
CA GLU A 24 -52.76 -46.91 -0.16
C GLU A 24 -51.95 -45.70 -0.69
N GLN A 25 -51.66 -45.84 -1.99
CA GLN A 25 -51.70 -44.84 -3.07
C GLN A 25 -50.73 -43.65 -3.11
N SER A 26 -49.88 -43.70 -4.14
CA SER A 26 -48.92 -42.69 -4.59
C SER A 26 -49.57 -41.41 -5.14
N ALA A 27 -48.94 -40.26 -4.87
CA ALA A 27 -48.91 -39.10 -5.75
C ALA A 27 -47.50 -38.45 -5.67
N PRO A 28 -46.92 -37.98 -6.78
CA PRO A 28 -45.56 -37.45 -6.81
C PRO A 28 -45.46 -36.08 -6.13
N SER A 29 -44.26 -35.83 -5.59
CA SER A 29 -43.83 -34.65 -4.84
C SER A 29 -44.18 -33.31 -5.51
N THR A 30 -44.97 -32.49 -4.81
CA THR A 30 -44.98 -31.04 -5.00
C THR A 30 -43.97 -30.43 -4.03
N THR A 31 -42.84 -29.95 -4.55
CA THR A 31 -41.93 -29.09 -3.79
C THR A 31 -42.63 -27.76 -3.52
N THR A 32 -43.07 -27.55 -2.29
CA THR A 32 -43.42 -26.22 -1.80
C THR A 32 -42.12 -25.42 -1.73
N LEU A 33 -41.90 -24.53 -2.71
CA LEU A 33 -40.89 -23.50 -2.57
C LEU A 33 -41.32 -22.60 -1.42
N ASP A 34 -40.47 -22.46 -0.40
CA ASP A 34 -40.65 -21.44 0.62
C ASP A 34 -40.69 -20.08 -0.08
N ARG A 35 -41.83 -19.41 0.04
CA ARG A 35 -42.01 -18.04 -0.43
C ARG A 35 -41.15 -17.14 0.45
N ILE A 36 -40.01 -16.71 -0.07
CA ILE A 36 -39.24 -15.60 0.53
C ILE A 36 -40.02 -14.32 0.22
N GLU A 37 -40.87 -13.94 1.15
CA GLU A 37 -41.51 -12.63 1.16
C GLU A 37 -40.54 -11.63 1.78
N ILE A 38 -39.89 -10.82 0.93
CA ILE A 38 -39.16 -9.64 1.40
C ILE A 38 -40.20 -8.56 1.64
N THR A 39 -40.67 -8.46 2.88
CA THR A 39 -41.44 -7.29 3.32
C THR A 39 -40.51 -6.08 3.21
N GLY A 40 -40.67 -5.29 2.15
CA GLY A 40 -40.01 -4.00 2.03
C GLY A 40 -40.28 -3.20 3.29
N SER A 41 -39.22 -2.95 4.08
CA SER A 41 -39.30 -2.25 5.35
C SER A 41 -39.97 -0.89 5.14
N ARG A 42 -41.21 -0.78 5.62
CA ARG A 42 -41.95 0.47 5.68
C ARG A 42 -41.98 1.01 7.10
N ILE A 43 -40.84 0.94 7.81
CA ILE A 43 -40.71 1.52 9.16
C ILE A 43 -39.38 2.28 9.31
N ARG A 44 -39.55 3.60 9.43
CA ARG A 44 -38.68 4.66 10.00
C ARG A 44 -37.36 4.99 9.28
N SER A 45 -37.51 5.71 8.16
CA SER A 45 -36.47 6.55 7.56
C SER A 45 -36.22 7.87 8.32
N VAL A 46 -36.27 7.88 9.66
CA VAL A 46 -36.00 9.10 10.45
C VAL A 46 -34.57 9.14 11.01
N ASP A 47 -33.98 7.98 11.31
CA ASP A 47 -32.57 7.89 11.73
C ASP A 47 -31.60 7.81 10.55
N VAL A 48 -32.09 7.57 9.33
CA VAL A 48 -31.26 7.52 8.10
C VAL A 48 -31.07 8.92 7.49
N GLU A 49 -31.98 9.87 7.74
CA GLU A 49 -31.88 11.23 7.20
C GLU A 49 -30.85 12.12 7.94
N THR A 50 -30.38 11.72 9.12
CA THR A 50 -29.35 12.45 9.90
C THR A 50 -28.04 11.70 10.09
N ALA A 51 -27.96 10.43 9.70
CA ALA A 51 -26.73 9.67 9.78
C ALA A 51 -25.77 10.14 8.67
N GLN A 52 -24.80 10.99 9.03
CA GLN A 52 -23.66 11.23 8.15
C GLN A 52 -23.02 9.88 7.80
N PRO A 53 -22.69 9.61 6.52
CA PRO A 53 -22.15 8.34 6.13
C PRO A 53 -20.79 8.10 6.82
N VAL A 54 -20.79 7.21 7.82
CA VAL A 54 -19.59 6.78 8.53
C VAL A 54 -19.02 5.55 7.84
N PHE A 55 -17.79 5.65 7.37
CA PHE A 55 -17.05 4.50 6.89
C PHE A 55 -16.35 3.82 8.07
N THR A 56 -16.64 2.54 8.30
CA THR A 56 -16.10 1.80 9.44
C THR A 56 -15.12 0.74 8.96
N VAL A 57 -13.94 0.70 9.56
CA VAL A 57 -12.94 -0.36 9.40
C VAL A 57 -12.92 -1.17 10.70
N THR A 58 -13.34 -2.43 10.66
CA THR A 58 -13.37 -3.28 11.85
C THR A 58 -12.01 -3.92 12.10
N GLN A 59 -11.79 -4.43 13.32
CA GLN A 59 -10.57 -5.17 13.62
C GLN A 59 -10.38 -6.39 12.71
N GLN A 60 -11.47 -7.03 12.27
CA GLN A 60 -11.39 -8.15 11.33
C GLN A 60 -10.88 -7.68 9.96
N ASP A 61 -11.27 -6.49 9.50
CA ASP A 61 -10.80 -5.92 8.24
C ASP A 61 -9.32 -5.55 8.33
N ILE A 62 -8.90 -4.99 9.47
CA ILE A 62 -7.49 -4.69 9.76
C ILE A 62 -6.65 -5.97 9.69
N GLN A 63 -7.08 -7.04 10.39
CA GLN A 63 -6.39 -8.33 10.36
C GLN A 63 -6.33 -8.93 8.96
N LYS A 64 -7.42 -8.84 8.18
CA LYS A 64 -7.47 -9.34 6.78
C LYS A 64 -6.58 -8.54 5.84
N SER A 65 -6.40 -7.23 6.08
CA SER A 65 -5.57 -6.37 5.25
C SER A 65 -4.08 -6.65 5.38
N GLY A 66 -3.64 -7.29 6.48
CA GLY A 66 -2.23 -7.48 6.79
C GLY A 66 -1.49 -6.19 7.16
N LEU A 67 -2.21 -5.08 7.32
CA LEU A 67 -1.63 -3.79 7.67
C LEU A 67 -1.40 -3.70 9.18
N VAL A 68 -0.18 -3.35 9.55
CA VAL A 68 0.31 -3.39 10.94
C VAL A 68 0.20 -2.04 11.65
N SER A 69 0.06 -0.94 10.91
CA SER A 69 -0.01 0.41 11.48
C SER A 69 -1.28 1.14 11.07
N VAL A 70 -1.75 2.02 11.96
CA VAL A 70 -2.96 2.83 11.76
C VAL A 70 -2.83 3.74 10.55
N GLY A 71 -1.65 4.35 10.37
CA GLY A 71 -1.36 5.15 9.19
C GLY A 71 -1.50 4.36 7.90
N ASP A 72 -0.88 3.17 7.83
CA ASP A 72 -0.94 2.31 6.64
C ASP A 72 -2.40 1.86 6.35
N ILE A 73 -3.21 1.59 7.39
CA ILE A 73 -4.65 1.28 7.25
C ILE A 73 -5.41 2.45 6.63
N LEU A 74 -5.21 3.65 7.16
CA LEU A 74 -5.92 4.85 6.72
C LEU A 74 -5.49 5.30 5.32
N GLN A 75 -4.22 5.10 4.97
CA GLN A 75 -3.65 5.33 3.64
C GLN A 75 -4.28 4.45 2.55
N ASN A 76 -4.67 3.23 2.90
CA ASN A 76 -5.28 2.30 1.95
C ASN A 76 -6.77 2.57 1.71
N LEU A 77 -7.35 3.57 2.37
CA LEU A 77 -8.72 3.98 2.11
C LEU A 77 -8.80 4.71 0.77
N SER A 78 -9.85 4.46 0.01
CA SER A 78 -10.08 5.11 -1.28
C SER A 78 -10.24 6.64 -1.21
N ILE A 79 -10.50 7.17 -0.01
CA ILE A 79 -10.64 8.60 0.28
C ILE A 79 -9.34 9.25 0.79
N ALA A 80 -8.29 8.45 1.01
CA ALA A 80 -7.00 8.96 1.44
C ALA A 80 -6.29 9.64 0.27
N GLY A 81 -5.82 10.86 0.52
CA GLY A 81 -4.92 11.60 -0.36
C GLY A 81 -3.46 11.36 -0.01
N THR A 82 -2.58 12.01 -0.77
CA THR A 82 -1.13 11.93 -0.57
C THR A 82 -0.72 12.73 0.67
N GLN A 83 0.24 12.23 1.43
CA GLN A 83 0.75 12.93 2.61
C GLN A 83 1.97 13.77 2.25
N THR A 84 1.96 14.99 2.76
CA THR A 84 3.06 15.95 2.80
C THR A 84 4.26 15.38 3.56
N TYR A 85 3.99 14.70 4.68
CA TYR A 85 5.00 14.08 5.54
C TYR A 85 4.74 12.59 5.61
N SER A 86 5.77 11.77 5.42
CA SER A 86 5.64 10.31 5.46
C SER A 86 6.97 9.65 5.79
N LYS A 87 6.90 8.36 6.12
CA LYS A 87 8.08 7.48 6.24
C LYS A 87 8.96 7.45 4.98
N ALA A 88 8.41 7.77 3.81
CA ALA A 88 9.14 7.78 2.54
C ALA A 88 9.80 9.13 2.20
N ALA A 89 9.47 10.20 2.92
CA ALA A 89 10.02 11.54 2.66
C ALA A 89 11.38 11.72 3.38
N VAL A 90 12.46 11.25 2.75
CA VAL A 90 13.80 11.14 3.37
C VAL A 90 14.76 12.30 3.09
N LEU A 91 14.39 13.27 2.24
CA LEU A 91 15.29 14.36 1.79
C LEU A 91 14.94 15.74 2.37
N THR A 92 14.27 15.77 3.51
CA THR A 92 13.77 17.01 4.12
C THR A 92 14.01 16.99 5.63
N SER A 93 14.44 18.10 6.19
CA SER A 93 14.64 18.27 7.62
C SER A 93 13.42 18.95 8.24
N ASN A 94 12.46 18.18 8.71
CA ASN A 94 11.26 18.68 9.39
C ASN A 94 10.90 17.71 10.56
N PRO A 95 10.47 18.21 11.74
CA PRO A 95 10.21 17.36 12.92
C PRO A 95 9.12 16.29 12.70
N GLU A 96 8.24 16.52 11.73
CA GLU A 96 7.13 15.66 11.37
C GLU A 96 7.57 14.53 10.44
N GLN A 97 8.80 14.56 9.93
CA GLN A 97 9.27 13.52 9.03
C GLN A 97 9.45 12.17 9.71
N GLY A 98 9.06 11.12 8.99
CA GLY A 98 8.93 9.77 9.53
C GLY A 98 7.58 9.49 10.21
N GLY A 99 6.75 10.51 10.43
CA GLY A 99 5.41 10.34 10.99
C GLY A 99 4.41 9.67 10.03
N GLN A 100 3.28 9.26 10.59
CA GLN A 100 2.15 8.70 9.86
C GLN A 100 0.93 9.61 10.01
N TYR A 101 0.59 10.33 8.96
CA TYR A 101 -0.51 11.30 8.98
C TYR A 101 -1.64 10.89 8.05
N VAL A 102 -2.82 11.43 8.31
CA VAL A 102 -4.02 11.16 7.52
C VAL A 102 -4.37 12.42 6.75
N ASN A 103 -4.39 12.30 5.42
CA ASN A 103 -4.90 13.33 4.54
C ASN A 103 -6.16 12.81 3.88
N LEU A 104 -7.34 13.30 4.25
CA LEU A 104 -8.59 12.95 3.57
C LEU A 104 -8.81 13.89 2.40
N TYR A 105 -9.18 13.34 1.23
CA TYR A 105 -9.50 14.10 0.02
C TYR A 105 -8.39 15.04 -0.48
N ASN A 106 -7.15 14.81 -0.04
CA ASN A 106 -6.00 15.65 -0.36
C ASN A 106 -6.16 17.13 0.06
N LEU A 107 -6.96 17.40 1.12
CA LEU A 107 -7.25 18.75 1.61
C LEU A 107 -6.22 19.27 2.64
N GLY A 108 -5.30 18.40 3.06
CA GLY A 108 -4.28 18.69 4.07
C GLY A 108 -4.52 17.89 5.35
N GLU A 109 -3.44 17.42 5.95
CA GLU A 109 -3.46 16.57 7.13
C GLU A 109 -3.95 17.31 8.37
N ASN A 110 -3.63 18.60 8.49
CA ASN A 110 -4.09 19.46 9.58
C ASN A 110 -5.60 19.79 9.49
N ARG A 111 -6.27 19.37 8.41
CA ARG A 111 -7.72 19.52 8.21
C ARG A 111 -8.50 18.23 8.47
N THR A 112 -7.82 17.18 8.91
CA THR A 112 -8.44 15.92 9.36
C THR A 112 -8.31 15.84 10.87
N LEU A 113 -9.45 15.83 11.57
CA LEU A 113 -9.45 15.68 13.02
C LEU A 113 -9.33 14.20 13.39
N VAL A 114 -8.33 13.87 14.21
CA VAL A 114 -8.22 12.53 14.80
C VAL A 114 -8.73 12.51 16.24
N LEU A 115 -9.62 11.57 16.50
CA LEU A 115 -10.16 11.26 17.82
C LEU A 115 -9.73 9.86 18.24
N VAL A 116 -9.50 9.67 19.53
CA VAL A 116 -9.37 8.36 20.17
C VAL A 116 -10.48 8.25 21.21
N ASN A 117 -11.37 7.26 21.04
CA ASN A 117 -12.56 7.10 21.86
C ASN A 117 -13.40 8.39 21.97
N GLY A 118 -13.53 9.14 20.86
CA GLY A 118 -14.28 10.40 20.80
C GLY A 118 -13.58 11.61 21.42
N LYS A 119 -12.34 11.47 21.93
CA LYS A 119 -11.54 12.58 22.45
C LYS A 119 -10.44 12.96 21.46
N ARG A 120 -10.20 14.26 21.28
CA ARG A 120 -9.15 14.75 20.39
C ARG A 120 -7.78 14.17 20.78
N TRP A 121 -7.10 13.59 19.81
CA TRP A 121 -5.77 13.03 20.02
C TRP A 121 -4.70 14.13 20.01
N THR A 122 -3.50 13.79 20.47
CA THR A 122 -2.38 14.74 20.48
C THR A 122 -1.95 15.09 19.06
N SER A 123 -1.59 16.36 18.86
CA SER A 123 -1.10 16.89 17.59
C SER A 123 0.21 17.65 17.78
N SER A 124 1.03 17.71 16.73
CA SER A 124 2.23 18.54 16.69
C SER A 124 1.88 20.04 16.65
N LEU A 125 2.90 20.90 16.72
CA LEU A 125 2.75 22.35 16.57
C LEU A 125 2.16 22.75 15.21
N ALA A 126 2.36 21.92 14.18
CA ALA A 126 1.78 22.10 12.86
C ALA A 126 0.33 21.58 12.73
N GLY A 127 -0.27 21.09 13.83
CA GLY A 127 -1.64 20.57 13.85
C GLY A 127 -1.77 19.14 13.31
N LEU A 128 -0.68 18.40 13.23
CA LEU A 128 -0.61 17.05 12.65
C LEU A 128 -0.74 15.98 13.75
N SER A 129 -1.65 15.03 13.58
CA SER A 129 -1.79 13.90 14.51
C SER A 129 -1.02 12.69 13.98
N ASP A 130 0.01 12.23 14.68
CA ASP A 130 0.81 11.08 14.26
C ASP A 130 0.16 9.76 14.70
N MET A 131 -0.26 8.96 13.73
CA MET A 131 -0.94 7.69 13.90
C MET A 131 -0.01 6.57 14.37
N SER A 132 1.31 6.78 14.29
CA SER A 132 2.31 5.85 14.83
C SER A 132 2.21 5.67 16.36
N THR A 133 1.62 6.67 17.04
CA THR A 133 1.47 6.70 18.50
C THR A 133 0.38 5.78 19.04
N ILE A 134 -0.46 5.19 18.18
CA ILE A 134 -1.59 4.34 18.57
C ILE A 134 -1.33 2.90 18.10
N PRO A 135 -1.16 1.93 19.01
CA PRO A 135 -1.00 0.53 18.65
C PRO A 135 -2.25 -0.04 17.95
N SER A 136 -2.09 -0.64 16.77
CA SER A 136 -3.18 -1.28 16.02
C SER A 136 -3.80 -2.48 16.74
N SER A 137 -3.07 -3.14 17.64
CA SER A 137 -3.58 -4.26 18.45
C SER A 137 -4.67 -3.85 19.44
N LEU A 138 -4.62 -2.60 19.92
CA LEU A 138 -5.59 -2.03 20.85
C LEU A 138 -6.85 -1.50 20.17
N ILE A 139 -6.88 -1.46 18.84
CA ILE A 139 -8.00 -0.97 18.08
C ILE A 139 -9.10 -2.03 18.06
N GLU A 140 -10.34 -1.57 18.20
CA GLU A 140 -11.54 -2.36 17.96
C GLU A 140 -12.11 -2.04 16.57
N ARG A 141 -12.16 -0.75 16.24
CA ARG A 141 -12.54 -0.25 14.92
C ARG A 141 -12.07 1.19 14.70
N ILE A 142 -12.05 1.60 13.44
CA ILE A 142 -11.81 2.97 13.01
C ILE A 142 -13.07 3.47 12.31
N GLU A 143 -13.58 4.62 12.70
CA GLU A 143 -14.72 5.28 12.09
C GLU A 143 -14.23 6.53 11.35
N VAL A 144 -14.61 6.68 10.09
CA VAL A 144 -14.25 7.84 9.26
C VAL A 144 -15.52 8.57 8.84
N LEU A 145 -15.68 9.80 9.33
CA LEU A 145 -16.75 10.71 8.97
C LEU A 145 -16.26 11.61 7.86
N LYS A 146 -16.91 11.53 6.71
CA LYS A 146 -16.46 12.14 5.45
C LYS A 146 -16.91 13.58 5.23
N ASP A 147 -17.97 14.03 5.89
CA ASP A 147 -18.61 15.32 5.61
C ASP A 147 -19.28 15.90 6.87
N GLY A 148 -19.46 17.23 6.91
CA GLY A 148 -20.27 17.95 7.88
C GLY A 148 -19.79 17.89 9.34
N ALA A 149 -18.60 17.34 9.59
CA ALA A 149 -18.08 17.18 10.93
C ALA A 149 -17.59 18.51 11.55
N SER A 150 -17.24 19.51 10.73
CA SER A 150 -16.78 20.83 11.19
C SER A 150 -17.81 21.56 12.06
N ALA A 151 -19.11 21.32 11.84
CA ALA A 151 -20.19 21.92 12.61
C ALA A 151 -20.25 21.39 14.05
N ILE A 152 -19.78 20.16 14.29
CA ILE A 152 -19.82 19.49 15.59
C ILE A 152 -18.46 19.56 16.28
N TYR A 153 -17.38 19.32 15.53
CA TYR A 153 -16.03 19.14 16.07
C TYR A 153 -15.09 20.33 15.84
N GLY A 154 -15.53 21.37 15.11
CA GLY A 154 -14.80 22.62 14.92
C GLY A 154 -13.95 22.69 13.64
N SER A 155 -13.11 23.72 13.56
CA SER A 155 -12.37 24.11 12.34
C SER A 155 -11.38 23.07 11.81
N ASP A 156 -10.98 22.08 12.61
CA ASP A 156 -9.97 21.10 12.21
C ASP A 156 -10.58 19.87 11.53
N ALA A 157 -11.91 19.80 11.45
CA ALA A 157 -12.65 18.68 10.85
C ALA A 157 -13.16 19.01 9.42
N VAL A 158 -12.45 19.88 8.68
CA VAL A 158 -12.83 20.33 7.34
C VAL A 158 -12.81 19.22 6.31
N ALA A 159 -11.79 18.36 6.34
CA ALA A 159 -11.68 17.20 5.46
C ALA A 159 -12.44 15.98 6.00
N GLY A 160 -12.75 15.98 7.29
CA GLY A 160 -13.45 14.91 7.99
C GLY A 160 -12.91 14.63 9.38
N VAL A 161 -13.43 13.57 9.99
CA VAL A 161 -13.01 13.07 11.30
C VAL A 161 -12.64 11.60 11.20
N VAL A 162 -11.51 11.22 11.76
CA VAL A 162 -11.13 9.83 12.00
C VAL A 162 -11.23 9.56 13.49
N ASN A 163 -12.15 8.69 13.89
CA ASN A 163 -12.34 8.28 15.27
C ASN A 163 -11.86 6.84 15.46
N ILE A 164 -10.74 6.68 16.17
CA ILE A 164 -10.15 5.40 16.50
C ILE A 164 -10.77 4.92 17.82
N ILE A 165 -11.53 3.85 17.75
CA ILE A 165 -12.14 3.22 18.92
C ILE A 165 -11.20 2.14 19.43
N LEU A 166 -10.74 2.31 20.66
CA LEU A 166 -9.95 1.29 21.34
C LEU A 166 -10.86 0.26 21.98
N ARG A 167 -10.37 -0.97 22.10
CA ARG A 167 -11.07 -2.08 22.76
C ARG A 167 -11.46 -1.67 24.19
N LYS A 168 -12.74 -1.87 24.52
CA LYS A 168 -13.29 -1.70 25.86
C LYS A 168 -13.76 -3.03 26.39
N ASN A 169 -13.76 -3.18 27.71
CA ASN A 169 -14.27 -4.39 28.37
C ASN A 169 -13.57 -5.68 27.89
N TYR A 170 -12.30 -5.57 27.49
CA TYR A 170 -11.53 -6.72 27.06
C TYR A 170 -11.15 -7.56 28.28
N ASP A 171 -11.46 -8.85 28.24
CA ASP A 171 -11.14 -9.81 29.28
C ASP A 171 -10.41 -11.00 28.65
N GLY A 172 -9.12 -11.12 28.95
CA GLY A 172 -8.24 -12.12 28.35
C GLY A 172 -6.88 -11.56 27.93
N ALA A 173 -6.14 -12.38 27.18
CA ALA A 173 -4.86 -12.01 26.61
C ALA A 173 -4.70 -12.55 25.19
N GLU A 174 -4.09 -11.75 24.33
CA GLU A 174 -3.80 -12.06 22.92
C GLU A 174 -2.34 -11.69 22.63
N ALA A 175 -1.63 -12.59 21.96
CA ALA A 175 -0.30 -12.35 21.42
C ALA A 175 -0.33 -12.63 19.92
N SER A 176 0.22 -11.70 19.14
CA SER A 176 0.23 -11.79 17.69
C SER A 176 1.61 -11.44 17.16
N ALA A 177 2.07 -12.21 16.18
CA ALA A 177 3.30 -11.95 15.44
C ALA A 177 2.97 -11.88 13.95
N TYR A 178 3.52 -10.89 13.26
CA TYR A 178 3.37 -10.67 11.83
C TYR A 178 4.75 -10.55 11.20
N PHE A 179 4.90 -11.21 10.05
CA PHE A 179 6.09 -11.14 9.20
C PHE A 179 5.61 -10.93 7.77
N GLY A 180 6.10 -9.89 7.12
CA GLY A 180 5.78 -9.56 5.74
C GLY A 180 6.99 -9.04 5.00
N GLN A 181 6.94 -9.05 3.67
CA GLN A 181 7.97 -8.50 2.81
C GLN A 181 7.32 -8.01 1.52
N ASN A 182 7.88 -6.97 0.89
CA ASN A 182 7.40 -6.52 -0.41
C ASN A 182 7.70 -7.56 -1.49
N GLY A 183 6.93 -7.56 -2.57
CA GLY A 183 7.11 -8.50 -3.69
C GLY A 183 8.46 -8.41 -4.43
N ARG A 184 9.30 -7.42 -4.10
CA ARG A 184 10.67 -7.26 -4.61
C ARG A 184 11.74 -7.79 -3.66
N GLY A 185 11.37 -8.41 -2.53
CA GLY A 185 12.32 -8.99 -1.57
C GLY A 185 12.95 -7.98 -0.61
N ASP A 186 12.37 -6.79 -0.48
CA ASP A 186 12.81 -5.72 0.40
C ASP A 186 11.66 -5.19 1.26
N GLY A 187 11.93 -4.21 2.13
CA GLY A 187 10.92 -3.68 3.04
C GLY A 187 10.31 -4.77 3.93
N SER A 188 11.13 -5.70 4.41
CA SER A 188 10.71 -6.71 5.38
C SER A 188 10.11 -6.00 6.60
N LYS A 189 8.99 -6.51 7.07
CA LYS A 189 8.18 -5.88 8.12
C LYS A 189 7.86 -6.94 9.15
N GLU A 190 8.30 -6.71 10.37
CA GLU A 190 8.03 -7.56 11.52
C GLU A 190 7.23 -6.78 12.55
N GLN A 191 6.21 -7.41 13.12
CA GLN A 191 5.46 -6.85 14.23
C GLN A 191 5.19 -7.92 15.28
N TYR A 192 5.41 -7.55 16.54
CA TYR A 192 5.04 -8.34 17.69
C TYR A 192 4.13 -7.50 18.57
N SER A 193 2.97 -8.05 18.91
CA SER A 193 2.01 -7.37 19.77
C SER A 193 1.54 -8.29 20.87
N PHE A 194 1.33 -7.72 22.04
CA PHE A 194 0.73 -8.39 23.18
C PHE A 194 -0.32 -7.45 23.77
N THR A 195 -1.54 -7.96 23.95
CA THR A 195 -2.64 -7.23 24.58
C THR A 195 -3.22 -8.09 25.69
N ALA A 196 -3.40 -7.51 26.86
CA ALA A 196 -4.05 -8.15 28.00
C ALA A 196 -5.04 -7.19 28.62
N GLY A 197 -6.17 -7.70 29.09
CA GLY A 197 -7.15 -6.91 29.78
C GLY A 197 -7.92 -7.73 30.79
N THR A 198 -8.48 -7.03 31.76
CA THR A 198 -9.43 -7.59 32.71
C THR A 198 -10.57 -6.62 32.88
N THR A 199 -11.77 -7.19 33.01
CA THR A 199 -12.99 -6.41 33.17
C THR A 199 -13.81 -6.98 34.31
N THR A 200 -14.31 -6.08 35.15
CA THR A 200 -15.21 -6.35 36.27
C THR A 200 -16.46 -5.49 36.12
N ASP A 201 -17.47 -5.71 36.96
CA ASP A 201 -18.71 -4.91 36.95
C ASP A 201 -18.49 -3.40 37.16
N ARG A 202 -17.34 -2.99 37.70
CA ARG A 202 -17.05 -1.59 38.08
C ARG A 202 -15.83 -0.99 37.38
N ALA A 203 -14.98 -1.81 36.76
CA ALA A 203 -13.72 -1.35 36.17
C ALA A 203 -13.31 -2.22 34.98
N SER A 204 -12.75 -1.60 33.95
CA SER A 204 -12.08 -2.26 32.84
C SER A 204 -10.69 -1.68 32.69
N LEU A 205 -9.69 -2.56 32.57
CA LEU A 205 -8.29 -2.20 32.35
C LEU A 205 -7.77 -2.99 31.17
N VAL A 206 -7.15 -2.30 30.22
CA VAL A 206 -6.53 -2.90 29.03
C VAL A 206 -5.12 -2.37 28.92
N PHE A 207 -4.19 -3.29 28.70
CA PHE A 207 -2.78 -3.04 28.50
C PHE A 207 -2.36 -3.62 27.15
N GLY A 208 -1.55 -2.88 26.40
CA GLY A 208 -1.03 -3.34 25.12
C GLY A 208 0.39 -2.87 24.89
N VAL A 209 1.22 -3.74 24.35
CA VAL A 209 2.58 -3.45 23.88
C VAL A 209 2.67 -3.88 22.44
N ASN A 210 3.28 -3.03 21.62
CA ASN A 210 3.53 -3.31 20.22
C ASN A 210 4.96 -2.92 19.86
N TYR A 211 5.65 -3.79 19.14
CA TYR A 211 6.95 -3.54 18.54
C TYR A 211 6.83 -3.76 17.04
N THR A 212 7.27 -2.79 16.25
CA THR A 212 7.27 -2.87 14.79
C THR A 212 8.64 -2.48 14.27
N GLN A 213 9.18 -3.30 13.38
CA GLN A 213 10.42 -3.04 12.65
C GLN A 213 10.14 -3.17 11.15
N GLU A 214 10.67 -2.24 10.36
CA GLU A 214 10.52 -2.21 8.91
C GLU A 214 11.88 -1.90 8.30
N ASP A 215 12.33 -2.78 7.39
CA ASP A 215 13.55 -2.59 6.62
C ASP A 215 13.36 -1.48 5.57
N PRO A 216 14.43 -0.79 5.18
CA PRO A 216 14.35 0.25 4.17
C PRO A 216 13.96 -0.32 2.79
N VAL A 217 13.26 0.52 2.03
CA VAL A 217 13.04 0.33 0.60
C VAL A 217 13.86 1.37 -0.15
N TRP A 218 14.88 0.93 -0.87
CA TRP A 218 15.80 1.85 -1.53
C TRP A 218 15.33 2.26 -2.92
N ALA A 219 15.34 3.57 -3.19
CA ALA A 219 15.03 4.12 -4.51
C ALA A 219 15.97 3.58 -5.61
N LYS A 220 17.27 3.45 -5.30
CA LYS A 220 18.28 2.82 -6.20
C LYS A 220 17.90 1.40 -6.65
N ASP A 221 17.07 0.69 -5.88
CA ASP A 221 16.69 -0.69 -6.17
C ASP A 221 15.45 -0.77 -7.08
N ARG A 222 14.77 0.35 -7.35
CA ARG A 222 13.59 0.41 -8.22
C ARG A 222 13.96 0.88 -9.62
N VAL A 223 13.55 0.15 -10.65
CA VAL A 223 13.86 0.50 -12.06
C VAL A 223 13.52 1.95 -12.42
N LEU A 224 12.39 2.49 -11.94
CA LEU A 224 11.96 3.86 -12.22
C LEU A 224 12.72 4.94 -11.45
N THR A 225 13.32 4.60 -10.32
CA THR A 225 13.97 5.58 -9.41
C THR A 225 15.43 5.20 -9.11
N ARG A 226 16.00 4.26 -9.89
CA ARG A 226 17.32 3.64 -9.65
C ARG A 226 18.42 4.64 -9.88
N TYR A 227 18.32 5.27 -11.03
CA TYR A 227 19.06 6.45 -11.38
C TYR A 227 18.20 7.62 -10.88
N SER A 228 18.83 8.77 -10.63
CA SER A 228 18.06 10.02 -10.62
C SER A 228 17.25 10.21 -11.91
N SER A 229 17.62 9.47 -12.96
CA SER A 229 17.18 9.62 -14.35
C SER A 229 16.70 8.25 -14.89
N GLY A 230 15.39 7.94 -14.79
CA GLY A 230 14.70 6.65 -15.11
C GLY A 230 14.75 6.20 -16.60
N PRO A 231 13.67 5.73 -17.28
CA PRO A 231 13.56 5.77 -18.78
C PRO A 231 13.55 7.21 -19.34
N ASN A 232 14.38 8.01 -18.68
CA ASN A 232 14.58 9.44 -18.54
C ASN A 232 16.08 9.65 -18.21
N HIS A 233 16.93 8.62 -18.31
CA HIS A 233 18.36 8.79 -18.22
C HIS A 233 18.77 9.75 -19.33
N ILE A 234 19.69 10.70 -19.09
CA ILE A 234 20.03 11.69 -20.13
C ILE A 234 20.72 11.05 -21.33
N GLU A 235 21.31 9.88 -21.10
CA GLU A 235 21.87 9.00 -22.11
C GLU A 235 20.87 7.89 -22.51
N ASP A 236 19.61 7.97 -22.08
CA ASP A 236 18.60 6.96 -22.41
C ASP A 236 18.32 7.00 -23.91
N GLY A 237 18.78 5.96 -24.61
CA GLY A 237 18.72 5.86 -26.07
C GLY A 237 19.91 6.45 -26.84
N LEU A 238 20.97 6.92 -26.19
CA LEU A 238 22.13 7.57 -26.84
C LEU A 238 23.43 6.74 -26.73
N SER A 239 24.24 6.72 -27.80
CA SER A 239 25.49 5.94 -27.93
C SER A 239 26.71 6.74 -27.52
N ALA A 240 27.44 6.33 -26.49
CA ALA A 240 28.74 6.91 -26.09
C ALA A 240 29.88 6.70 -27.13
N THR A 241 29.56 6.16 -28.30
CA THR A 241 30.45 5.96 -29.46
C THR A 241 29.78 6.62 -30.65
N GLY A 242 30.12 7.89 -30.85
CA GLY A 242 29.73 8.64 -32.02
C GLY A 242 30.59 8.34 -33.25
N PRO A 243 30.21 8.83 -34.44
CA PRO A 243 30.94 8.64 -35.68
C PRO A 243 32.35 9.27 -35.71
N TRP A 244 32.67 10.10 -34.72
CA TRP A 244 33.94 10.87 -34.68
C TRP A 244 35.12 10.06 -34.13
N GLY A 245 34.87 8.91 -33.51
CA GLY A 245 35.91 8.03 -33.03
C GLY A 245 36.28 8.29 -31.57
N ARG A 246 36.47 7.19 -30.85
CA ARG A 246 36.83 7.15 -29.44
C ARG A 246 37.83 6.02 -29.27
N PHE A 247 38.91 6.25 -28.54
CA PHE A 247 39.84 5.20 -28.15
C PHE A 247 40.09 5.26 -26.64
N THR A 248 40.57 4.16 -26.06
CA THR A 248 40.85 4.09 -24.62
C THR A 248 42.32 3.73 -24.44
N SER A 249 43.01 4.45 -23.56
CA SER A 249 44.42 4.22 -23.25
C SER A 249 44.69 4.51 -21.78
N GLY A 250 45.38 3.61 -21.07
CA GLY A 250 45.70 3.82 -19.66
C GLY A 250 44.51 3.90 -18.70
N GLY A 251 43.32 3.40 -19.09
CA GLY A 251 42.09 3.43 -18.28
C GLY A 251 41.22 4.67 -18.48
N GLU A 252 41.73 5.66 -19.19
CA GLU A 252 41.01 6.86 -19.57
C GLU A 252 40.44 6.69 -20.99
N SER A 253 39.22 7.14 -21.20
CA SER A 253 38.62 7.16 -22.53
C SER A 253 38.89 8.50 -23.17
N TYR A 254 39.31 8.48 -24.42
CA TYR A 254 39.65 9.66 -25.20
C TYR A 254 38.70 9.75 -26.38
N VAL A 255 37.95 10.85 -26.46
CA VAL A 255 37.03 11.12 -27.56
C VAL A 255 37.66 12.16 -28.48
N LEU A 256 37.56 11.94 -29.80
CA LEU A 256 38.07 12.91 -30.76
C LEU A 256 37.24 14.18 -30.66
N ASN A 257 37.91 15.32 -30.48
CA ASN A 257 37.27 16.63 -30.46
C ASN A 257 36.42 16.79 -31.73
N HIS A 258 35.14 17.10 -31.54
CA HIS A 258 34.19 17.22 -32.62
C HIS A 258 33.27 18.41 -32.41
N THR A 259 32.66 18.86 -33.50
CA THR A 259 31.65 19.92 -33.47
C THR A 259 30.21 19.38 -33.39
N GLY A 260 30.07 18.06 -33.22
CA GLY A 260 28.78 17.36 -33.16
C GLY A 260 28.28 17.14 -31.75
N SER A 261 27.05 16.64 -31.65
CA SER A 261 26.35 16.36 -30.40
C SER A 261 25.45 15.13 -30.59
N PHE A 262 24.76 14.73 -29.52
CA PHE A 262 23.83 13.60 -29.57
C PHE A 262 22.65 13.78 -30.53
N ASP A 263 22.32 15.01 -30.91
CA ASP A 263 21.21 15.40 -31.80
C ASP A 263 21.66 16.13 -33.09
N GLY A 264 22.98 16.33 -33.27
CA GLY A 264 23.54 17.18 -34.31
C GLY A 264 24.72 16.55 -35.04
N LYS A 265 24.67 16.50 -36.37
CA LYS A 265 25.80 16.05 -37.19
C LYS A 265 26.93 17.10 -37.12
N GLY A 266 28.10 16.69 -36.67
CA GLY A 266 29.32 17.49 -36.68
C GLY A 266 30.46 16.83 -37.41
N VAL A 267 31.61 17.50 -37.43
CA VAL A 267 32.86 16.98 -37.98
C VAL A 267 33.85 16.69 -36.86
N GLY A 268 34.59 15.60 -37.01
CA GLY A 268 35.70 15.27 -36.11
C GLY A 268 36.95 16.06 -36.53
N ALA A 269 37.80 16.36 -35.56
CA ALA A 269 39.13 16.91 -35.80
C ALA A 269 40.05 15.89 -36.53
N ASP A 270 41.32 16.23 -36.79
CA ASP A 270 42.24 15.27 -37.41
C ASP A 270 42.58 14.16 -36.41
N SER A 271 42.07 12.96 -36.69
CA SER A 271 42.29 11.74 -35.89
C SER A 271 43.74 11.30 -35.77
N ARG A 272 44.66 11.81 -36.62
CA ARG A 272 46.09 11.49 -36.60
C ARG A 272 46.88 12.27 -35.55
N ASP A 273 46.31 13.37 -35.04
CA ASP A 273 46.94 14.18 -34.00
C ASP A 273 46.34 13.83 -32.63
N LEU A 274 47.19 13.36 -31.73
CA LEU A 274 46.78 12.95 -30.38
C LEU A 274 46.35 14.14 -29.50
N ALA A 275 46.74 15.38 -29.84
CA ALA A 275 46.30 16.57 -29.11
C ALA A 275 44.82 16.90 -29.36
N ASN A 276 44.20 16.30 -30.38
CA ASN A 276 42.80 16.51 -30.72
C ASN A 276 41.84 15.60 -29.95
N TYR A 277 42.28 14.95 -28.88
CA TYR A 277 41.43 14.10 -28.06
C TYR A 277 41.33 14.65 -26.64
N HIS A 278 40.15 14.54 -26.05
CA HIS A 278 39.87 14.91 -24.67
C HIS A 278 39.38 13.68 -23.89
N ASN A 279 39.56 13.66 -22.56
CA ASN A 279 39.23 12.50 -21.72
C ASN A 279 38.08 12.73 -20.72
N ASP A 280 37.61 13.95 -20.62
CA ASP A 280 36.43 14.36 -19.89
C ASP A 280 35.16 14.12 -20.72
N ILE A 281 34.75 12.85 -20.84
CA ILE A 281 33.54 12.50 -21.59
C ILE A 281 32.33 13.23 -21.04
N THR A 282 31.68 13.97 -21.94
CA THR A 282 30.49 14.78 -21.70
C THR A 282 29.30 14.21 -22.45
N THR A 283 28.11 14.76 -22.20
CA THR A 283 26.87 14.38 -22.88
C THR A 283 26.95 14.58 -24.41
N ASP A 284 27.78 15.50 -24.91
CA ASP A 284 27.92 15.77 -26.35
C ASP A 284 28.68 14.66 -27.10
N ASP A 285 29.47 13.87 -26.36
CA ASP A 285 30.18 12.71 -26.90
C ASP A 285 29.26 11.49 -27.09
N TYR A 286 28.02 11.58 -26.60
CA TYR A 286 26.97 10.61 -26.87
C TYR A 286 26.28 10.95 -28.20
N TYR A 287 25.73 9.93 -28.87
CA TYR A 287 25.25 10.02 -30.24
C TYR A 287 23.93 9.28 -30.44
N ASN A 288 22.92 9.92 -31.05
CA ASN A 288 21.71 9.23 -31.47
C ASN A 288 21.99 8.33 -32.68
N SER A 289 22.28 7.05 -32.43
CA SER A 289 22.56 6.06 -33.48
C SER A 289 21.42 5.86 -34.49
N ILE A 290 20.18 6.23 -34.14
CA ILE A 290 19.02 6.15 -35.05
C ILE A 290 19.22 7.05 -36.27
N ASP A 291 19.99 8.15 -36.16
CA ASP A 291 20.32 9.04 -37.28
C ASP A 291 21.18 8.40 -38.38
N GLN A 292 21.78 7.24 -38.09
CA GLN A 292 22.56 6.44 -39.06
C GLN A 292 21.84 5.16 -39.49
N MET A 293 20.63 4.92 -39.01
CA MET A 293 19.84 3.76 -39.39
C MET A 293 19.06 4.09 -40.68
N MET A 294 19.46 3.48 -41.80
CA MET A 294 18.78 3.61 -43.08
C MET A 294 18.54 2.25 -43.72
N LEU A 295 17.33 2.05 -44.27
CA LEU A 295 17.00 0.85 -45.04
C LEU A 295 17.50 1.03 -46.48
N GLN A 296 18.58 0.35 -46.84
CA GLN A 296 19.09 0.37 -48.21
C GLN A 296 18.44 -0.76 -49.03
N GLN A 297 17.33 -0.46 -49.71
CA GLN A 297 16.80 -1.38 -50.73
C GLN A 297 17.51 -1.12 -52.06
N ARG A 298 18.28 -2.11 -52.54
CA ARG A 298 18.84 -2.08 -53.89
C ARG A 298 17.68 -2.10 -54.88
N ARG A 299 17.52 -1.01 -55.65
CA ARG A 299 16.70 -1.03 -56.86
C ARG A 299 17.28 -2.10 -57.80
N PRO A 300 16.48 -3.07 -58.30
CA PRO A 300 16.99 -3.97 -59.33
C PRO A 300 17.41 -3.15 -60.55
N PRO A 301 18.44 -3.58 -61.30
CA PRO A 301 18.89 -2.86 -62.47
C PRO A 301 17.75 -2.80 -63.47
N ASP A 302 17.41 -1.59 -63.91
CA ASP A 302 16.50 -1.39 -65.03
C ASP A 302 17.15 -2.07 -66.25
N PHE A 303 16.45 -3.04 -66.83
CA PHE A 303 16.85 -3.67 -68.09
C PHE A 303 16.54 -2.70 -69.24
N GLU A 304 17.58 -2.10 -69.80
CA GLU A 304 17.67 -1.77 -71.23
C GLU A 304 19.02 -2.25 -71.78
#